data_AF-A5GFS3-F1
#
_entry.id   AF-A5GFS3-F1
#
_cell.length_a   1.000
_cell.length_b   1.000
_cell.length_c   1.000
_cell.angle_alpha   90.00
_cell.angle_beta   90.00
_cell.angle_gamma   90.00
#
_symmetry.space_group_name_H-M   'P 1'
#
loop_
_entity.id
_entity.type
_entity.pdbx_description
1 polymer ?
#
loop_
_entity_poly.entity_id
_entity_poly.type
_entity_poly.pdbx_seq_one_letter_code
_entity_poly.pdbx_strand_id
1 'polypeptide(L)'
;MPPQLSNGLNHSAKVVRGTLDSLPQAVRDFVESSAKLCQPDQIHICDGSEEENQQLLSHMEEEGVIKRLKKYDNCWLALTDPRDVARIESKTVIITQEQRDAVPIPRSGLSQLGRWMSPEDFEKAFNARFPGCMKGRT
;
A
#
# COMPACT_ATOMS: atom_id res chain seq x y z
N MET A 1 -10.58 -29.42 -5.49
CA MET A 1 -10.85 -28.15 -6.19
C MET A 1 -12.34 -27.96 -6.31
N PRO A 2 -12.94 -26.94 -5.67
CA PRO A 2 -14.21 -26.41 -6.16
C PRO A 2 -13.95 -25.52 -7.40
N PRO A 3 -14.81 -25.58 -8.43
CA PRO A 3 -14.65 -24.80 -9.65
C PRO A 3 -15.11 -23.35 -9.44
N GLN A 4 -14.32 -22.36 -9.85
CA GLN A 4 -14.72 -20.95 -9.83
C GLN A 4 -15.42 -20.57 -11.14
N LEU A 5 -16.73 -20.30 -11.05
CA LEU A 5 -17.57 -19.75 -12.13
C LEU A 5 -17.49 -18.22 -12.12
N SER A 6 -16.36 -17.65 -12.54
CA SER A 6 -16.23 -16.29 -13.11
C SER A 6 -14.75 -15.94 -13.26
N ASN A 7 -14.35 -15.43 -14.42
CA ASN A 7 -12.98 -15.00 -14.75
C ASN A 7 -12.43 -13.84 -13.90
N GLY A 8 -13.20 -13.32 -12.94
CA GLY A 8 -12.84 -12.16 -12.11
C GLY A 8 -11.89 -12.46 -10.95
N LEU A 9 -11.51 -13.72 -10.73
CA LEU A 9 -10.64 -14.14 -9.63
C LEU A 9 -9.22 -14.50 -10.06
N ASN A 10 -8.96 -14.65 -11.36
CA ASN A 10 -7.63 -15.02 -11.84
C ASN A 10 -6.78 -13.77 -12.09
N HIS A 11 -6.15 -13.26 -11.01
CA HIS A 11 -5.25 -12.12 -11.08
C HIS A 11 -3.94 -12.41 -11.84
N SER A 12 -3.64 -13.68 -12.17
CA SER A 12 -2.43 -14.05 -12.92
C SER A 12 -2.34 -13.36 -14.28
N ALA A 13 -3.47 -13.03 -14.92
CA ALA A 13 -3.49 -12.29 -16.18
C ALA A 13 -3.10 -10.82 -16.07
N LYS A 14 -3.06 -10.26 -14.84
CA LYS A 14 -2.66 -8.87 -14.57
C LYS A 14 -1.19 -8.75 -14.13
N VAL A 15 -0.51 -9.87 -13.91
CA VAL A 15 0.88 -9.86 -13.43
C VAL A 15 1.81 -9.49 -14.59
N VAL A 16 2.53 -8.38 -14.47
CA VAL A 16 3.45 -7.88 -15.50
C VAL A 16 4.91 -8.28 -15.24
N ARG A 17 5.27 -8.57 -13.98
CA ARG A 17 6.59 -9.09 -13.57
C ARG A 17 6.43 -10.09 -12.43
N GLY A 18 7.18 -11.19 -12.51
CA GLY A 18 7.11 -12.30 -11.57
C GLY A 18 5.92 -13.24 -11.84
N THR A 19 5.69 -14.18 -10.91
CA THR A 19 4.60 -15.17 -10.99
C THR A 19 3.96 -15.38 -9.63
N LEU A 20 2.62 -15.33 -9.57
CA LEU A 20 1.87 -15.59 -8.33
C LEU A 20 2.03 -17.05 -7.86
N ASP A 21 2.18 -18.00 -8.78
CA ASP A 21 2.32 -19.42 -8.46
C ASP A 21 3.64 -19.76 -7.76
N SER A 22 4.67 -18.92 -7.88
CA SER A 22 5.95 -19.09 -7.17
C SER A 22 5.95 -18.47 -5.77
N LEU A 23 4.90 -17.72 -5.41
CA LEU A 23 4.80 -17.12 -4.09
C LEU A 23 4.36 -18.16 -3.06
N PRO A 24 4.85 -18.06 -1.80
CA PRO A 24 4.28 -18.82 -0.70
C PRO A 24 2.76 -18.59 -0.59
N GLN A 25 2.00 -19.63 -0.25
CA GLN A 25 0.54 -19.59 -0.28
C GLN A 25 -0.05 -18.37 0.44
N ALA A 26 0.40 -18.08 1.66
CA ALA A 26 -0.09 -16.93 2.44
C ALA A 26 0.21 -15.58 1.77
N VAL A 27 1.31 -15.46 1.04
CA VAL A 27 1.67 -14.26 0.29
C VAL A 27 0.77 -14.11 -0.93
N ARG A 28 0.54 -15.21 -1.65
CA ARG A 28 -0.40 -15.24 -2.78
C ARG A 28 -1.81 -14.83 -2.33
N ASP A 29 -2.31 -15.40 -1.25
CA ASP A 29 -3.65 -15.08 -0.72
C ASP A 29 -3.76 -13.60 -0.33
N PHE A 30 -2.70 -13.03 0.26
CA PHE A 30 -2.63 -11.61 0.59
C PHE A 30 -2.68 -10.72 -0.67
N VAL A 31 -1.90 -11.05 -1.70
CA VAL A 31 -1.87 -10.30 -2.96
C VAL A 31 -3.20 -10.40 -3.69
N GLU A 32 -3.76 -11.60 -3.84
CA GLU A 32 -5.03 -11.82 -4.55
C GLU A 32 -6.21 -11.14 -3.83
N SER A 33 -6.28 -11.23 -2.49
CA SER A 33 -7.34 -10.55 -1.72
C SER A 33 -7.23 -9.03 -1.80
N SER A 34 -6.01 -8.49 -1.74
CA SER A 34 -5.76 -7.05 -1.90
C SER A 34 -6.07 -6.57 -3.32
N ALA A 35 -5.68 -7.31 -4.35
CA ALA A 35 -5.97 -6.96 -5.74
C ALA A 35 -7.47 -6.99 -6.04
N LYS A 36 -8.21 -7.93 -5.45
CA LYS A 36 -9.68 -7.98 -5.55
C LYS A 36 -10.33 -6.73 -4.97
N LEU A 37 -9.83 -6.23 -3.85
CA LEU A 37 -10.37 -5.06 -3.16
C LEU A 37 -9.97 -3.75 -3.87
N CYS A 38 -8.67 -3.56 -4.13
CA CYS A 38 -8.11 -2.31 -4.61
C CYS A 38 -8.28 -2.11 -6.12
N GLN A 39 -8.54 -3.19 -6.87
CA GLN A 39 -8.77 -3.20 -8.32
C GLN A 39 -7.63 -2.56 -9.17
N PRO A 40 -6.36 -2.95 -8.97
CA PRO A 40 -5.29 -2.48 -9.85
C PRO A 40 -5.44 -3.05 -11.27
N ASP A 41 -4.85 -2.37 -12.25
CA ASP A 41 -4.83 -2.81 -13.64
C ASP A 41 -3.73 -3.85 -13.87
N GLN A 42 -2.60 -3.70 -13.16
CA GLN A 42 -1.43 -4.55 -13.25
C GLN A 42 -0.96 -4.97 -11.85
N ILE A 43 -0.15 -6.02 -11.76
CA ILE A 43 0.54 -6.45 -10.55
C ILE A 43 2.01 -6.63 -10.89
N HIS A 44 2.89 -5.92 -10.21
CA HIS A 44 4.34 -6.04 -10.36
C HIS A 44 4.94 -6.64 -9.09
N ILE A 45 5.47 -7.86 -9.17
CA ILE A 45 6.18 -8.48 -8.05
C ILE A 45 7.64 -8.03 -8.12
N CYS A 46 8.04 -7.19 -7.18
CA CYS A 46 9.39 -6.63 -7.13
C CYS A 46 10.45 -7.72 -6.91
N ASP A 47 11.48 -7.73 -7.75
CA ASP A 47 12.62 -8.65 -7.60
C ASP A 47 13.84 -7.99 -6.91
N GLY A 48 13.84 -6.66 -6.80
CA GLY A 48 14.90 -5.90 -6.14
C GLY A 48 16.19 -5.77 -6.96
N SER A 49 16.15 -6.08 -8.26
CA SER A 49 17.32 -5.97 -9.13
C SER A 49 17.69 -4.51 -9.40
N GLU A 50 18.94 -4.27 -9.81
CA GLU A 50 19.36 -2.91 -10.19
C GLU A 50 18.62 -2.43 -11.45
N GLU A 51 18.37 -3.33 -12.39
CA GLU A 51 17.61 -3.06 -13.61
C GLU A 51 16.17 -2.66 -13.30
N GLU A 52 15.51 -3.31 -12.33
CA GLU A 52 14.19 -2.93 -11.85
C GLU A 52 14.18 -1.49 -11.31
N ASN A 53 15.15 -1.19 -10.44
CA ASN A 53 15.27 0.13 -9.85
C ASN A 53 15.53 1.21 -10.91
N GLN A 54 16.43 0.95 -11.87
CA GLN A 54 16.73 1.88 -12.96
C GLN A 54 15.52 2.11 -13.87
N GLN A 55 14.74 1.07 -14.18
CA GLN A 55 13.50 1.19 -14.96
C GLN A 55 12.47 2.07 -14.24
N LEU A 56 12.26 1.84 -12.94
CA LEU A 56 11.30 2.61 -12.16
C LEU A 56 11.72 4.09 -12.02
N LEU A 57 13.00 4.35 -11.78
CA LEU A 57 13.54 5.72 -11.71
C LEU A 57 13.38 6.46 -13.04
N SER A 58 13.66 5.78 -14.16
CA SER A 58 13.50 6.37 -15.49
C SER A 58 12.04 6.68 -15.78
N HIS A 59 11.13 5.74 -15.47
CA HIS A 59 9.70 5.94 -15.62
C HIS A 59 9.18 7.13 -14.79
N MET A 60 9.58 7.23 -13.51
CA MET A 60 9.20 8.36 -12.67
C MET A 60 9.76 9.71 -13.15
N GLU A 61 10.95 9.72 -13.78
CA GLU A 61 11.50 10.94 -14.40
C GLU A 61 10.74 11.35 -15.66
N GLU A 62 10.39 10.38 -16.51
CA GLU A 62 9.58 10.61 -17.71
C GLU A 62 8.18 11.14 -17.38
N GLU A 63 7.55 10.62 -16.31
CA GLU A 63 6.25 11.11 -15.81
C GLU A 63 6.36 12.44 -15.03
N GLY A 64 7.58 12.92 -14.76
CA GLY A 64 7.83 14.17 -14.03
C GLY A 64 7.59 14.08 -12.52
N VAL A 65 7.48 12.88 -11.96
CA VAL A 65 7.32 12.63 -10.52
C VAL A 65 8.63 12.93 -9.77
N ILE A 66 9.76 12.59 -10.37
CA ILE A 66 11.10 12.88 -9.85
C ILE A 66 11.97 13.57 -10.90
N LYS A 67 13.10 14.13 -10.46
CA LYS A 67 14.09 14.76 -11.33
C LYS A 67 15.48 14.24 -11.04
N ARG A 68 16.24 13.87 -12.07
CA ARG A 68 17.65 13.49 -11.90
C ARG A 68 18.52 14.69 -11.54
N LEU A 69 19.33 14.54 -10.49
CA LEU A 69 20.30 15.53 -10.05
C LEU A 69 21.63 15.32 -10.78
N LYS A 70 21.76 15.92 -11.97
CA LYS A 70 22.90 15.77 -12.88
C LYS A 70 24.29 16.09 -12.29
N LYS A 71 24.34 16.78 -11.14
CA LYS A 71 25.59 17.10 -10.44
C LYS A 71 26.17 15.91 -9.67
N TYR A 72 25.35 14.93 -9.32
CA TYR A 72 25.72 13.81 -8.47
C TYR A 72 25.42 12.49 -9.17
N ASP A 73 26.10 11.43 -8.76
CA ASP A 73 25.87 10.11 -9.32
C ASP A 73 24.62 9.46 -8.73
N ASN A 74 23.79 8.89 -9.60
CA ASN A 74 22.52 8.23 -9.28
C ASN A 74 21.66 8.94 -8.19
N CYS A 75 21.58 10.27 -8.24
CA CYS A 75 20.81 11.07 -7.28
C CYS A 75 19.54 11.64 -7.91
N TRP A 76 18.47 11.70 -7.12
CA TRP A 76 17.12 12.05 -7.58
C TRP A 76 16.45 13.01 -6.58
N LEU A 77 15.55 13.84 -7.08
CA LEU A 77 14.76 14.79 -6.28
C LEU A 77 13.27 14.58 -6.55
N ALA A 78 12.51 14.37 -5.49
CA ALA A 78 11.06 14.42 -5.49
C ALA A 78 10.59 15.66 -4.73
N LEU A 79 9.58 16.35 -5.25
CA LEU A 79 8.92 17.46 -4.58
C LEU A 79 7.48 17.05 -4.29
N THR A 80 7.15 16.82 -3.02
CA THR A 80 5.83 16.33 -2.63
C THR A 80 4.79 17.46 -2.62
N ASP A 81 3.51 17.09 -2.57
CA ASP A 81 2.44 18.04 -2.24
C ASP A 81 2.72 18.62 -0.84
N PRO A 82 2.61 19.94 -0.63
CA PRO A 82 2.88 20.56 0.67
C PRO A 82 1.98 20.04 1.81
N ARG A 83 0.88 19.34 1.49
CA ARG A 83 -0.01 18.69 2.46
C ARG A 83 0.51 17.33 2.94
N ASP A 84 1.49 16.74 2.24
CA ASP A 84 2.08 15.42 2.51
C ASP A 84 3.61 15.53 2.65
N VAL A 85 4.03 16.12 3.77
CA VAL A 85 5.44 16.47 4.05
C VAL A 85 5.98 15.85 5.33
N ALA A 86 5.10 15.35 6.19
CA ALA A 86 5.45 14.86 7.51
C ALA A 86 4.42 13.84 8.02
N ARG A 87 4.84 13.06 9.03
CA ARG A 87 3.93 12.16 9.75
C ARG A 87 2.82 12.97 10.42
N ILE A 88 1.58 12.47 10.32
CA ILE A 88 0.40 13.09 10.94
C ILE A 88 -0.08 12.20 12.08
N GLU A 89 0.43 12.44 13.29
CA GLU A 89 0.14 11.62 14.48
C GLU A 89 -1.37 11.49 14.76
N SER A 90 -2.16 12.53 14.45
CA SER A 90 -3.62 12.51 14.61
C SER A 90 -4.35 11.56 13.67
N LYS A 91 -3.70 11.10 12.58
CA LYS A 91 -4.21 10.09 11.63
C LYS A 91 -3.50 8.74 11.74
N THR A 92 -2.53 8.60 12.64
CA THR A 92 -1.86 7.33 12.94
C THR A 92 -2.58 6.66 14.11
N VAL A 93 -3.13 5.47 13.90
CA VAL A 93 -3.89 4.74 14.92
C VAL A 93 -3.42 3.30 15.07
N ILE A 94 -3.56 2.75 16.28
CA ILE A 94 -3.39 1.33 16.56
C ILE A 94 -4.77 0.74 16.86
N ILE A 95 -5.07 -0.39 16.22
CA ILE A 95 -6.36 -1.10 16.36
C ILE A 95 -6.14 -2.33 17.24
N THR A 96 -6.80 -2.33 18.40
CA THR A 96 -6.86 -3.44 19.35
C THR A 96 -8.30 -3.59 19.84
N GLN A 97 -8.65 -4.76 20.39
CA GLN A 97 -9.99 -4.98 20.95
C GLN A 97 -10.26 -4.01 22.10
N GLU A 98 -9.32 -3.92 23.05
CA GLU A 98 -9.40 -3.00 24.18
C GLU A 98 -8.45 -1.81 23.98
N GLN A 99 -8.94 -0.60 24.26
CA GLN A 99 -8.14 0.63 24.16
C GLN A 99 -6.88 0.57 25.04
N ARG A 100 -6.99 -0.07 26.20
CA ARG A 100 -5.92 -0.13 27.21
C ARG A 100 -4.67 -0.87 26.72
N ASP A 101 -4.82 -1.78 25.77
CA ASP A 101 -3.72 -2.55 25.19
C ASP A 101 -2.88 -1.71 24.23
N ALA A 102 -3.49 -0.67 23.63
CA ALA A 102 -2.80 0.27 22.75
C ALA A 102 -2.25 1.48 23.51
N VAL A 103 -3.02 2.03 24.46
CA VAL A 103 -2.64 3.22 25.23
C VAL A 103 -3.12 3.14 26.68
N PRO A 104 -2.36 3.67 27.66
CA PRO A 104 -2.88 3.86 29.01
C PRO A 104 -4.14 4.75 29.01
N ILE A 105 -5.13 4.42 29.83
CA ILE A 105 -6.32 5.25 29.99
C ILE A 105 -5.93 6.52 30.76
N PRO A 106 -5.98 7.71 30.13
CA PRO A 106 -5.55 8.93 30.77
C PRO A 106 -6.50 9.30 31.92
N ARG A 107 -5.97 9.93 32.98
CA ARG A 107 -6.81 10.42 34.10
C ARG A 107 -7.74 11.57 33.67
N SER A 108 -7.35 12.32 32.64
CA SER A 108 -8.11 13.43 32.07
C SER A 108 -7.70 13.67 30.62
N GLY A 109 -8.64 14.05 29.77
CA GLY A 109 -8.36 14.45 28.39
C GLY A 109 -7.94 13.31 27.47
N LEU A 110 -7.16 13.64 26.43
CA LEU A 110 -6.69 12.71 25.41
C LEU A 110 -5.30 12.16 25.75
N SER A 111 -5.05 10.91 25.37
CA SER A 111 -3.70 10.32 25.49
C SER A 111 -2.72 11.01 24.54
N GLN A 112 -1.51 11.26 25.03
CA GLN A 112 -0.37 11.73 24.24
C GLN A 112 0.59 10.57 23.87
N LEU A 113 0.30 9.35 24.32
CA LEU A 113 1.16 8.17 24.14
C LEU A 113 0.73 7.31 22.94
N GLY A 114 -0.27 7.76 22.18
CA GLY A 114 -0.77 7.07 21.01
C GLY A 114 -2.24 7.38 20.77
N ARG A 115 -2.77 6.85 19.67
CA ARG A 115 -4.16 6.98 19.29
C ARG A 115 -4.73 5.60 18.99
N TRP A 116 -5.81 5.26 19.69
CA TRP A 116 -6.52 4.01 19.48
C TRP A 116 -7.75 4.25 18.59
N MET A 117 -8.10 3.26 17.78
CA MET A 117 -9.34 3.20 17.01
C MET A 117 -9.96 1.81 17.21
N SER A 118 -11.27 1.77 17.41
CA SER A 118 -11.99 0.50 17.56
C SER A 118 -11.95 -0.30 16.25
N PRO A 119 -12.01 -1.65 16.30
CA PRO A 119 -12.11 -2.47 15.08
C PRO A 119 -13.30 -2.08 14.19
N GLU A 120 -14.45 -1.74 14.79
CA GLU A 120 -15.65 -1.32 14.05
C GLU A 120 -15.47 0.01 13.32
N ASP A 121 -14.84 0.99 13.96
CA ASP A 121 -14.58 2.29 13.33
C ASP A 121 -13.53 2.18 12.23
N PHE A 122 -12.53 1.32 12.44
CA PHE A 122 -11.54 1.03 11.41
C PHE A 122 -12.17 0.34 10.21
N GLU A 123 -13.04 -0.65 10.42
CA GLU A 123 -13.73 -1.35 9.34
C GLU A 123 -14.59 -0.39 8.49
N LYS A 124 -15.32 0.54 9.14
CA LYS A 124 -16.05 1.61 8.42
C LYS A 124 -15.09 2.51 7.65
N ALA A 125 -13.96 2.90 8.26
CA ALA A 125 -12.98 3.76 7.62
C ALA A 125 -12.29 3.07 6.42
N PHE A 126 -11.99 1.78 6.55
CA PHE A 126 -11.38 0.94 5.54
C PHE A 126 -12.29 0.79 4.32
N ASN A 127 -13.54 0.40 4.54
CA ASN A 127 -14.54 0.23 3.47
C ASN A 127 -14.87 1.55 2.75
N ALA A 128 -14.68 2.70 3.40
CA ALA A 128 -14.84 4.00 2.76
C ALA A 128 -13.64 4.44 1.89
N ARG A 129 -12.50 3.74 1.94
CA ARG A 129 -11.23 4.20 1.35
C ARG A 129 -10.60 3.23 0.35
N PHE A 130 -10.55 1.95 0.70
CA PHE A 130 -9.78 0.95 -0.05
C PHE A 130 -10.49 0.37 -1.28
N PRO A 131 -11.83 0.17 -1.32
CA PRO A 131 -12.47 -0.37 -2.51
C PRO A 131 -12.18 0.45 -3.77
N GLY A 132 -11.49 -0.17 -4.74
CA GLY A 132 -11.13 0.44 -6.03
C GLY A 132 -10.05 1.54 -5.99
N CYS A 133 -9.31 1.68 -4.88
CA CYS A 133 -8.35 2.78 -4.71
C CYS A 133 -7.15 2.75 -5.67
N MET A 134 -6.89 1.62 -6.33
CA MET A 134 -5.77 1.42 -7.27
C MET A 134 -6.22 1.30 -8.74
N LYS A 135 -7.47 1.61 -9.06
CA LYS A 135 -7.96 1.55 -10.44
C LYS A 135 -7.08 2.40 -11.38
N GLY A 136 -6.62 1.80 -12.48
CA GLY A 136 -5.72 2.49 -13.43
C GLY A 136 -4.25 2.53 -13.01
N ARG A 137 -3.84 1.78 -11.98
CA ARG A 137 -2.47 1.74 -11.46
C ARG A 137 -1.93 0.31 -11.41
N THR A 138 -0.61 0.20 -11.29
CA THR A 138 0.15 -1.04 -11.06
C THR A 138 0.36 -1.28 -9.57
#